data_AF-A0A645BV68-F1
#
_entry.id   AF-A0A645BV68-F1
#
_cell.length_a   1.000
_cell.length_b   1.000
_cell.length_c   1.000
_cell.angle_alpha   90.00
_cell.angle_beta   90.00
_cell.angle_gamma   90.00
#
_symmetry.space_group_name_H-M   'P 1'
#
loop_
_entity.id
_entity.type
_entity.pdbx_description
1 polymer ?
#
loop_
_entity_poly.entity_id
_entity_poly.type
_entity_poly.pdbx_seq_one_letter_code
_entity_poly.pdbx_strand_id
1 'polypeptide(L)'
;MNGFITESVSKLSDGIGNSIRLLALYLVTTLLVVPINTFFNRIGVLIYLFILLALAVFELQRSLAIRTSDHKRAWCGMAAGVYFWQVIRFAAQLDAIKIFQQSGILFWIIAVLVTATLWNKFLPMGLRTTTLTLLTCWLGKIYVLGFGFLANWAAVVVFGYEAIRYICGVGGLLLLVYILFKSENAANRSYAAILFFASLLFLFLLF
;
A
#
# COMPACT_ATOMS: atom_id res chain seq x y z
N MET A 1 -16.66 1.63 -33.40
CA MET A 1 -17.34 1.63 -32.08
C MET A 1 -16.80 0.57 -31.10
N ASN A 2 -16.24 -0.57 -31.54
CA ASN A 2 -15.72 -1.60 -30.61
C ASN A 2 -14.42 -1.22 -29.85
N GLY A 3 -13.65 -0.24 -30.34
CA GLY A 3 -12.40 0.19 -29.69
C GLY A 3 -12.60 1.04 -28.44
N PHE A 4 -13.67 1.85 -28.37
CA PHE A 4 -13.93 2.72 -27.21
C PHE A 4 -14.38 1.92 -25.99
N ILE A 5 -15.12 0.84 -26.21
CA ILE A 5 -15.61 -0.05 -25.15
C ILE A 5 -14.44 -0.87 -24.57
N THR A 6 -13.57 -1.44 -25.40
CA THR A 6 -12.40 -2.19 -24.91
C THR A 6 -11.37 -1.30 -24.20
N GLU A 7 -11.17 -0.07 -24.67
CA GLU A 7 -10.26 0.88 -24.03
C GLU A 7 -10.79 1.35 -22.67
N SER A 8 -12.08 1.67 -22.57
CA SER A 8 -12.75 2.08 -21.33
C SER A 8 -12.76 0.97 -20.28
N VAL A 9 -13.00 -0.29 -20.71
CA VAL A 9 -12.96 -1.46 -19.82
C VAL A 9 -11.54 -1.73 -19.30
N SER A 10 -10.50 -1.56 -20.12
CA SER A 10 -9.11 -1.70 -19.64
C SER A 10 -8.74 -0.60 -18.64
N LYS A 11 -9.13 0.66 -18.87
CA LYS A 11 -8.87 1.78 -17.93
C LYS A 11 -9.54 1.54 -16.58
N LEU A 12 -10.78 1.06 -16.59
CA LEU A 12 -11.56 0.78 -15.38
C LEU A 12 -11.00 -0.43 -14.62
N SER A 13 -10.70 -1.52 -15.31
CA SER A 13 -10.11 -2.74 -14.71
C SER A 13 -8.71 -2.48 -14.15
N ASP A 14 -7.86 -1.80 -14.91
CA ASP A 14 -6.44 -1.65 -14.57
C ASP A 14 -6.20 -0.56 -13.51
N GLY A 15 -7.08 0.43 -13.41
CA GLY A 15 -7.02 1.47 -12.38
C GLY A 15 -7.86 1.10 -11.15
N ILE A 16 -9.17 1.18 -11.30
CA ILE A 16 -10.14 0.97 -10.20
C ILE A 16 -10.12 -0.50 -9.76
N GLY A 17 -10.14 -1.44 -10.71
CA GLY A 17 -10.11 -2.87 -10.41
C GLY A 17 -8.87 -3.29 -9.60
N ASN A 18 -7.67 -2.82 -9.98
CA ASN A 18 -6.46 -3.08 -9.21
C ASN A 18 -6.50 -2.44 -7.81
N SER A 19 -7.04 -1.23 -7.67
CA SER A 19 -7.17 -0.59 -6.35
C SER A 19 -8.10 -1.38 -5.43
N ILE A 20 -9.25 -1.83 -5.95
CA ILE A 20 -10.21 -2.66 -5.21
C ILE A 20 -9.58 -3.99 -4.84
N ARG A 21 -8.84 -4.63 -5.74
CA ARG A 21 -8.13 -5.88 -5.44
C ARG A 21 -7.06 -5.68 -4.37
N LEU A 22 -6.34 -4.55 -4.37
CA LEU A 22 -5.39 -4.23 -3.29
C LEU A 22 -6.09 -4.02 -1.96
N LEU A 23 -7.21 -3.30 -1.95
CA LEU A 23 -8.03 -3.12 -0.75
C LEU A 23 -8.54 -4.46 -0.23
N ALA A 24 -9.06 -5.31 -1.11
CA ALA A 24 -9.51 -6.65 -0.75
C ALA A 24 -8.36 -7.49 -0.19
N LEU A 25 -7.17 -7.45 -0.81
CA LEU A 25 -6.00 -8.15 -0.32
C LEU A 25 -5.58 -7.66 1.07
N TYR A 26 -5.55 -6.35 1.27
CA TYR A 26 -5.26 -5.72 2.55
C TYR A 26 -6.25 -6.14 3.64
N LEU A 27 -7.56 -6.10 3.33
CA LEU A 27 -8.62 -6.45 4.27
C LEU A 27 -8.64 -7.94 4.58
N VAL A 28 -8.53 -8.81 3.58
CA VAL A 28 -8.51 -10.27 3.77
C VAL A 28 -7.32 -10.67 4.66
N THR A 29 -6.13 -10.13 4.39
CA THR A 29 -4.95 -10.43 5.23
C THR A 29 -5.10 -9.88 6.65
N THR A 30 -5.72 -8.70 6.80
CA THR A 30 -6.01 -8.14 8.13
C THR A 30 -7.05 -8.95 8.90
N LEU A 31 -8.13 -9.34 8.24
CA LEU A 31 -9.22 -10.09 8.88
C LEU A 31 -8.82 -11.52 9.21
N LEU A 32 -7.99 -12.17 8.38
CA LEU A 32 -7.50 -13.53 8.63
C LEU A 32 -6.61 -13.63 9.87
N VAL A 33 -5.90 -12.57 10.25
CA VAL A 33 -5.04 -12.60 11.44
C VAL A 33 -5.87 -12.80 12.72
N VAL A 34 -7.11 -12.30 12.75
CA VAL A 34 -8.01 -12.35 13.91
C VAL A 34 -8.32 -13.79 14.31
N PRO A 35 -8.97 -14.62 13.46
CA PRO A 35 -9.24 -16.01 13.81
C PRO A 35 -7.97 -16.82 14.01
N ILE A 36 -6.89 -16.55 13.27
CA ILE A 36 -5.60 -17.25 13.47
C ILE A 36 -5.09 -17.00 14.89
N ASN A 37 -5.10 -15.75 15.36
CA ASN A 37 -4.69 -15.42 16.71
C ASN A 37 -5.66 -16.01 17.76
N THR A 38 -6.96 -16.03 17.49
CA THR A 38 -7.96 -16.60 18.40
C THR A 38 -7.82 -18.12 18.58
N PHE A 39 -7.58 -18.88 17.50
CA PHE A 39 -7.53 -20.34 17.55
C PHE A 39 -6.13 -20.91 17.79
N PHE A 40 -5.09 -20.26 17.25
CA PHE A 40 -3.72 -20.79 17.24
C PHE A 40 -2.73 -19.92 18.05
N ASN A 41 -3.20 -18.84 18.69
CA ASN A 41 -2.41 -17.91 19.49
C ASN A 41 -1.19 -17.36 18.71
N ARG A 42 -0.15 -16.94 19.44
CA ARG A 42 1.08 -16.34 18.89
C ARG A 42 1.79 -17.24 17.88
N ILE A 43 1.80 -18.56 18.08
CA ILE A 43 2.48 -19.51 17.18
C ILE A 43 1.79 -19.52 15.82
N GLY A 44 0.45 -19.52 15.79
CA GLY A 44 -0.31 -19.43 14.55
C GLY A 44 -0.03 -18.14 13.78
N VAL A 45 0.04 -17.00 14.49
CA VAL A 45 0.39 -15.72 13.86
C VAL A 45 1.81 -15.75 13.28
N LEU A 46 2.76 -16.41 13.95
CA LEU A 46 4.13 -16.58 13.43
C LEU A 46 4.16 -17.40 12.13
N ILE A 47 3.46 -18.52 12.09
CA ILE A 47 3.34 -19.34 10.86
C ILE A 47 2.67 -18.52 9.75
N TYR A 48 1.61 -17.78 10.08
CA TYR A 48 0.94 -16.89 9.15
C TYR A 48 1.87 -15.80 8.59
N LEU A 49 2.72 -15.21 9.42
CA LEU A 49 3.74 -14.26 9.00
C LEU A 49 4.74 -14.87 7.99
N PHE A 50 5.18 -16.11 8.23
CA PHE A 50 6.04 -16.80 7.26
C PHE A 50 5.34 -17.08 5.93
N ILE A 51 4.05 -17.43 5.95
CA ILE A 51 3.25 -17.60 4.74
C ILE A 51 3.14 -16.27 3.98
N LEU A 52 2.81 -15.17 4.68
CA LEU A 52 2.75 -13.84 4.07
C LEU A 52 4.10 -13.41 3.50
N LEU A 53 5.20 -13.69 4.19
CA LEU A 53 6.56 -13.39 3.72
C LEU A 53 6.91 -14.20 2.47
N ALA A 54 6.57 -15.49 2.44
CA ALA A 54 6.76 -16.34 1.27
C ALA A 54 5.96 -15.83 0.07
N LEU A 55 4.70 -15.43 0.28
CA LEU A 55 3.86 -14.81 -0.75
C LEU A 55 4.44 -13.47 -1.23
N ALA A 56 4.95 -12.65 -0.31
CA ALA A 56 5.59 -11.37 -0.65
C ALA A 56 6.81 -11.56 -1.56
N VAL A 57 7.70 -12.49 -1.19
CA VAL A 57 8.90 -12.81 -1.98
C VAL A 57 8.54 -13.43 -3.33
N PHE A 58 7.54 -14.33 -3.36
CA PHE A 58 7.06 -14.95 -4.58
C PHE A 58 6.49 -13.91 -5.57
N GLU A 59 5.61 -13.03 -5.11
CA GLU A 59 5.06 -11.95 -5.94
C GLU A 59 6.13 -10.95 -6.35
N LEU A 60 7.09 -10.65 -5.47
CA LEU A 60 8.24 -9.79 -5.80
C LEU A 60 9.07 -10.40 -6.93
N GLN A 61 9.41 -11.68 -6.85
CA GLN A 61 10.15 -12.38 -7.91
C GLN A 61 9.39 -12.33 -9.24
N ARG A 62 8.07 -12.55 -9.19
CA ARG A 62 7.21 -12.47 -10.37
C ARG A 62 7.12 -11.07 -10.96
N SER A 63 7.20 -10.04 -10.12
CA SER A 63 7.24 -8.63 -10.54
C SER A 63 8.53 -8.27 -11.28
N LEU A 64 9.62 -9.01 -11.03
CA LEU A 64 10.93 -8.81 -11.65
C LEU A 64 11.13 -9.63 -12.93
N ALA A 65 10.35 -10.70 -13.12
CA ALA A 65 10.49 -11.61 -14.27
C ALA A 65 10.44 -10.87 -15.62
N ILE A 66 11.40 -11.13 -16.52
CA ILE A 66 11.60 -10.36 -17.78
C ILE A 66 10.48 -10.55 -18.81
N ARG A 67 9.79 -11.71 -18.78
CA ARG A 67 8.79 -12.09 -19.80
C ARG A 67 7.34 -11.71 -19.46
N THR A 68 7.11 -10.94 -18.39
CA THR A 68 5.76 -10.56 -17.96
C THR A 68 5.41 -9.16 -18.47
N SER A 69 4.14 -8.94 -18.84
CA SER A 69 3.66 -7.62 -19.24
C SER A 69 3.78 -6.62 -18.09
N ASP A 70 4.04 -5.35 -18.41
CA ASP A 70 4.24 -4.30 -17.40
C ASP A 70 3.07 -4.17 -16.43
N HIS A 71 1.84 -4.39 -16.90
CA HIS A 71 0.65 -4.45 -16.05
C HIS A 71 0.74 -5.56 -14.99
N LYS A 72 1.13 -6.78 -15.39
CA LYS A 72 1.27 -7.91 -14.46
C LYS A 72 2.41 -7.65 -13.47
N ARG A 73 3.52 -7.07 -13.94
CA ARG A 73 4.66 -6.70 -13.10
C ARG A 73 4.27 -5.67 -12.04
N ALA A 74 3.55 -4.63 -12.44
CA ALA A 74 3.05 -3.61 -11.55
C ALA A 74 2.12 -4.21 -10.49
N TRP A 75 1.16 -5.05 -10.89
CA TRP A 75 0.24 -5.75 -9.99
C TRP A 75 0.98 -6.63 -8.96
N CYS A 76 1.86 -7.51 -9.41
CA CYS A 76 2.65 -8.37 -8.53
C CYS A 76 3.48 -7.54 -7.54
N GLY A 77 4.07 -6.43 -7.99
CA GLY A 77 4.78 -5.50 -7.10
C GLY A 77 3.86 -4.84 -6.07
N MET A 78 2.69 -4.36 -6.47
CA MET A 78 1.71 -3.78 -5.55
C MET A 78 1.27 -4.79 -4.48
N ALA A 79 0.96 -6.03 -4.88
CA ALA A 79 0.59 -7.12 -3.97
C ALA A 79 1.74 -7.48 -3.01
N ALA A 80 2.97 -7.60 -3.52
CA ALA A 80 4.15 -7.81 -2.69
C ALA A 80 4.31 -6.72 -1.62
N GLY A 81 4.10 -5.45 -1.99
CA GLY A 81 4.16 -4.32 -1.06
C GLY A 81 3.12 -4.42 0.07
N VAL A 82 1.89 -4.85 -0.24
CA VAL A 82 0.86 -5.12 0.79
C VAL A 82 1.28 -6.26 1.71
N TYR A 83 1.77 -7.38 1.16
CA TYR A 83 2.20 -8.51 1.99
C TYR A 83 3.36 -8.14 2.91
N PHE A 84 4.40 -7.46 2.40
CA PHE A 84 5.50 -6.97 3.22
C PHE A 84 5.01 -6.03 4.31
N TRP A 85 4.07 -5.13 3.98
CA TRP A 85 3.45 -4.25 4.97
C TRP A 85 2.77 -5.04 6.09
N GLN A 86 1.95 -6.04 5.76
CA GLN A 86 1.26 -6.85 6.76
C GLN A 86 2.25 -7.62 7.63
N VAL A 87 3.33 -8.15 7.05
CA VAL A 87 4.39 -8.81 7.81
C VAL A 87 5.00 -7.85 8.83
N ILE A 88 5.40 -6.65 8.40
CA ILE A 88 5.97 -5.64 9.30
C ILE A 88 4.97 -5.22 10.38
N ARG A 89 3.70 -5.01 10.00
CA ARG A 89 2.64 -4.56 10.90
C ARG A 89 2.35 -5.57 12.00
N PHE A 90 2.17 -6.84 11.65
CA PHE A 90 1.86 -7.90 12.63
C PHE A 90 3.10 -8.37 13.41
N ALA A 91 4.29 -8.35 12.81
CA ALA A 91 5.52 -8.64 13.55
C ALA A 91 5.77 -7.61 14.67
N ALA A 92 5.43 -6.34 14.44
CA ALA A 92 5.51 -5.29 15.46
C ALA A 92 4.50 -5.45 16.60
N GLN A 93 3.41 -6.21 16.42
CA GLN A 93 2.41 -6.50 17.47
C GLN A 93 2.81 -7.69 18.35
N LEU A 94 3.68 -8.58 17.87
CA LEU A 94 4.14 -9.76 18.62
C LEU A 94 5.22 -9.45 19.67
N ASP A 95 5.54 -8.18 19.91
CA ASP A 95 6.71 -7.70 20.70
C ASP A 95 8.08 -8.28 20.27
N ALA A 96 8.10 -9.08 19.20
CA ALA A 96 9.27 -9.81 18.73
C ALA A 96 10.33 -8.89 18.12
N ILE A 97 9.93 -7.69 17.64
CA ILE A 97 10.84 -6.76 16.97
C ILE A 97 10.56 -5.31 17.39
N LYS A 98 11.18 -4.87 18.49
CA LYS A 98 11.12 -3.48 18.98
C LYS A 98 11.82 -2.45 18.06
N ILE A 99 12.64 -2.92 17.12
CA ILE A 99 13.35 -2.10 16.12
C ILE A 99 12.37 -1.27 15.27
N PHE A 100 11.15 -1.78 15.05
CA PHE A 100 10.12 -1.08 14.27
C PHE A 100 9.32 -0.03 15.06
N GLN A 101 9.39 -0.03 16.40
CA GLN A 101 8.64 0.91 17.24
C GLN A 101 9.47 2.15 17.65
N GLN A 102 10.77 2.02 17.94
CA GLN A 102 11.61 3.13 18.43
C GLN A 102 12.59 3.71 17.41
N SER A 103 13.20 2.88 16.54
CA SER A 103 14.10 3.33 15.45
C SER A 103 13.40 3.48 14.09
N GLY A 104 12.08 3.30 14.05
CA GLY A 104 11.30 3.17 12.82
C GLY A 104 11.42 4.39 11.91
N ILE A 105 11.23 5.61 12.43
CA ILE A 105 11.13 6.81 11.58
C ILE A 105 12.40 7.03 10.74
N LEU A 106 13.59 6.87 11.34
CA LEU A 106 14.86 7.02 10.61
C LEU A 106 15.06 5.95 9.54
N PHE A 107 14.77 4.67 9.85
CA PHE A 107 14.84 3.58 8.88
C PHE A 107 13.97 3.86 7.65
N TRP A 108 12.76 4.36 7.88
CA TRP A 108 11.83 4.66 6.81
C TRP A 108 12.17 5.95 6.04
N ILE A 109 12.73 6.96 6.70
CA ILE A 109 13.33 8.12 5.99
C ILE A 109 14.44 7.64 5.05
N ILE A 110 15.32 6.75 5.52
CA ILE A 110 16.36 6.15 4.67
C ILE A 110 15.72 5.37 3.53
N ALA A 111 14.68 4.57 3.79
CA ALA A 111 13.98 3.82 2.75
C ALA A 111 13.36 4.76 1.67
N VAL A 112 12.77 5.88 2.07
CA VAL A 112 12.25 6.91 1.16
C VAL A 112 13.38 7.52 0.33
N LEU A 113 14.49 7.92 0.96
CA LEU A 113 15.64 8.52 0.28
C LEU A 113 16.31 7.55 -0.71
N VAL A 114 16.50 6.30 -0.31
CA VAL A 114 17.03 5.24 -1.19
C VAL A 114 16.09 4.99 -2.36
N THR A 115 14.77 4.92 -2.10
CA THR A 115 13.78 4.71 -3.17
C THR A 115 13.77 5.91 -4.14
N ALA A 116 13.82 7.14 -3.62
CA ALA A 116 13.84 8.36 -4.43
C ALA A 116 15.11 8.48 -5.29
N THR A 117 16.27 8.18 -4.73
CA THR A 117 17.56 8.24 -5.45
C THR A 117 17.68 7.18 -6.53
N LEU A 118 17.16 5.96 -6.29
CA LEU A 118 17.20 4.86 -7.25
C LEU A 118 16.05 4.90 -8.27
N TRP A 119 15.05 5.78 -8.08
CA TRP A 119 13.76 5.78 -8.76
C TRP A 119 13.90 5.67 -10.27
N ASN A 120 14.58 6.61 -10.91
CA ASN A 120 14.68 6.68 -12.37
C ASN A 120 15.74 5.75 -12.96
N LYS A 121 16.77 5.39 -12.17
CA LYS A 121 18.02 4.87 -12.71
C LYS A 121 18.15 3.34 -12.62
N PHE A 122 17.61 2.73 -11.57
CA PHE A 122 17.86 1.31 -11.28
C PHE A 122 16.62 0.50 -10.88
N LEU A 123 15.50 1.16 -10.53
CA LEU A 123 14.31 0.46 -10.06
C LEU A 123 13.41 0.00 -11.23
N PRO A 124 13.26 -1.32 -11.46
CA PRO A 124 12.26 -1.83 -12.40
C PRO A 124 10.84 -1.57 -11.88
N MET A 125 9.87 -1.57 -12.80
CA MET A 125 8.47 -1.23 -12.50
C MET A 125 7.89 -1.99 -11.29
N GLY A 126 8.18 -3.29 -11.16
CA GLY A 126 7.72 -4.10 -10.03
C GLY A 126 8.26 -3.65 -8.67
N LEU A 127 9.55 -3.28 -8.60
CA LEU A 127 10.12 -2.75 -7.35
C LEU A 127 9.62 -1.34 -7.05
N ARG A 128 9.39 -0.50 -8.06
CA ARG A 128 8.77 0.82 -7.88
C ARG A 128 7.39 0.71 -7.26
N THR A 129 6.54 -0.18 -7.75
CA THR A 129 5.20 -0.35 -7.20
C THR A 129 5.22 -1.02 -5.82
N THR A 130 6.12 -1.97 -5.59
CA THR A 130 6.31 -2.60 -4.26
C THR A 130 6.67 -1.55 -3.22
N THR A 131 7.70 -0.75 -3.50
CA THR A 131 8.20 0.28 -2.58
C THR A 131 7.17 1.37 -2.34
N LEU A 132 6.48 1.85 -3.39
CA LEU A 132 5.40 2.82 -3.23
C LEU A 132 4.27 2.32 -2.34
N THR A 133 3.75 1.11 -2.59
CA THR A 133 2.67 0.56 -1.79
C THR A 133 3.09 0.42 -0.33
N LEU A 134 4.30 -0.09 -0.10
CA LEU A 134 4.87 -0.25 1.24
C LEU A 134 5.03 1.10 1.98
N LEU A 135 5.62 2.11 1.31
CA LEU A 135 5.78 3.46 1.85
C LEU A 135 4.44 4.14 2.13
N THR A 136 3.45 3.92 1.27
CA THR A 136 2.09 4.48 1.43
C THR A 136 1.41 3.93 2.68
N CYS A 137 1.46 2.61 2.88
CA CYS A 137 0.90 1.99 4.09
C CYS A 137 1.65 2.47 5.35
N TRP A 138 2.96 2.65 5.26
CA TRP A 138 3.75 3.18 6.36
C TRP A 138 3.40 4.63 6.71
N LEU A 139 3.27 5.51 5.72
CA LEU A 139 2.82 6.89 5.92
C LEU A 139 1.47 6.94 6.63
N GLY A 140 0.54 6.06 6.26
CA GLY A 140 -0.74 5.94 6.95
C GLY A 140 -0.61 5.54 8.42
N LYS A 141 0.32 4.63 8.76
CA LYS A 141 0.59 4.28 10.16
C LYS A 141 1.18 5.44 10.95
N ILE A 142 2.10 6.23 10.37
CA ILE A 142 2.58 7.46 11.03
C ILE A 142 1.41 8.41 11.28
N TYR A 143 0.54 8.56 10.29
CA TYR A 143 -0.63 9.42 10.40
C TYR A 143 -1.53 9.00 11.57
N VAL A 144 -1.81 7.69 11.71
CA VAL A 144 -2.59 7.19 12.85
C VAL A 144 -1.85 7.39 14.18
N LEU A 145 -0.54 7.14 14.23
CA LEU A 145 0.26 7.34 15.45
C LEU A 145 0.35 8.81 15.87
N GLY A 146 0.34 9.74 14.91
CA GLY A 146 0.40 11.17 15.18
C GLY A 146 -0.81 11.71 15.94
N PHE A 147 -1.98 11.07 15.85
CA PHE A 147 -3.14 11.43 16.67
C PHE A 147 -2.85 11.34 18.17
N GLY A 148 -2.14 10.30 18.61
CA GLY A 148 -1.78 10.15 20.02
C GLY A 148 -0.84 11.25 20.51
N PHE A 149 0.06 11.71 19.64
CA PHE A 149 1.00 12.80 19.96
C PHE A 149 0.32 14.18 19.97
N LEU A 150 -0.60 14.41 19.02
CA LEU A 150 -1.28 15.70 18.83
C LEU A 150 -2.51 15.88 19.72
N ALA A 151 -2.97 14.85 20.42
CA ALA A 151 -4.19 14.90 21.25
C ALA A 151 -4.20 16.04 22.28
N ASN A 152 -3.04 16.46 22.79
CA ASN A 152 -2.90 17.51 23.79
C ASN A 152 -2.58 18.91 23.21
N TRP A 153 -2.56 19.05 21.88
CA TRP A 153 -2.23 20.30 21.22
C TRP A 153 -3.48 21.19 21.06
N ALA A 154 -3.26 22.44 20.63
CA ALA A 154 -4.36 23.36 20.36
C ALA A 154 -5.37 22.78 19.34
N ALA A 155 -6.66 23.01 19.57
CA ALA A 155 -7.75 22.46 18.75
C ALA A 155 -7.62 22.75 17.24
N VAL A 156 -7.04 23.90 16.88
CA VAL A 156 -6.78 24.26 15.48
C VAL A 156 -5.77 23.31 14.83
N VAL A 157 -4.75 22.86 15.56
CA VAL A 157 -3.73 21.92 15.07
C VAL A 157 -4.33 20.53 14.90
N VAL A 158 -5.14 20.09 15.86
CA VAL A 158 -5.85 18.80 15.78
C VAL A 158 -6.81 18.78 14.60
N PHE A 159 -7.58 19.86 14.40
CA PHE A 159 -8.48 20.00 13.25
C PHE A 159 -7.73 19.97 11.92
N GLY A 160 -6.61 20.72 11.81
CA GLY A 160 -5.77 20.70 10.62
C GLY A 160 -5.19 19.31 10.31
N TYR A 161 -4.85 18.55 11.35
CA TYR A 161 -4.38 17.18 11.20
C TYR A 161 -5.50 16.24 10.72
N GLU A 162 -6.70 16.33 11.31
CA GLU A 162 -7.87 15.60 10.84
C GLU A 162 -8.26 15.94 9.39
N ALA A 163 -8.08 17.19 8.97
CA ALA A 163 -8.39 17.63 7.62
C ALA A 163 -7.61 16.85 6.55
N ILE A 164 -6.43 16.31 6.87
CA ILE A 164 -5.61 15.50 5.96
C ILE A 164 -6.41 14.32 5.41
N ARG A 165 -7.23 13.62 6.23
CA ARG A 165 -8.03 12.48 5.75
C ARG A 165 -9.04 12.88 4.68
N TYR A 166 -9.66 14.05 4.84
CA TYR A 166 -10.66 14.57 3.91
C TYR A 166 -10.01 15.07 2.63
N ILE A 167 -8.86 15.73 2.73
CA ILE A 167 -8.04 16.13 1.58
C ILE A 167 -7.62 14.91 0.77
N CYS A 168 -7.16 13.83 1.43
CA CYS A 168 -6.86 12.57 0.79
C CYS A 168 -8.10 11.97 0.10
N GLY A 169 -9.28 12.04 0.71
CA GLY A 169 -10.55 11.63 0.10
C GLY A 169 -10.90 12.39 -1.18
N VAL A 170 -10.81 13.72 -1.15
CA VAL A 170 -11.01 14.57 -2.34
C VAL A 170 -9.95 14.27 -3.41
N GLY A 171 -8.69 14.09 -3.02
CA GLY A 171 -7.62 13.65 -3.91
C GLY A 171 -7.92 12.30 -4.57
N GLY A 172 -8.51 11.36 -3.84
CA GLY A 172 -8.99 10.08 -4.36
C GLY A 172 -10.03 10.24 -5.47
N LEU A 173 -10.98 11.16 -5.31
CA LEU A 173 -11.98 11.48 -6.34
C LEU A 173 -11.32 12.08 -7.59
N LEU A 174 -10.36 12.99 -7.42
CA LEU A 174 -9.61 13.57 -8.54
C LEU A 174 -8.78 12.51 -9.28
N LEU A 175 -8.23 11.53 -8.56
CA LEU A 175 -7.51 10.40 -9.15
C LEU A 175 -8.44 9.49 -9.95
N LEU A 176 -9.68 9.28 -9.53
CA LEU A 176 -10.67 8.56 -10.34
C LEU A 176 -10.94 9.27 -11.66
N VAL A 177 -11.14 10.59 -11.62
CA VAL A 177 -11.31 11.40 -12.84
C VAL A 177 -10.06 11.29 -13.72
N TYR A 178 -8.86 11.36 -13.13
CA TYR A 178 -7.61 11.21 -13.85
C TYR A 178 -7.46 9.84 -14.54
N ILE A 179 -7.81 8.75 -13.83
CA ILE A 179 -7.79 7.38 -14.37
C ILE A 179 -8.73 7.25 -15.57
N LEU A 180 -9.93 7.82 -15.48
CA LEU A 180 -10.96 7.72 -16.52
C LEU A 180 -10.62 8.54 -17.77
N PHE A 181 -10.16 9.78 -17.59
CA PHE A 181 -10.08 10.74 -18.70
C PHE A 181 -8.67 10.96 -19.26
N LYS A 182 -7.60 10.81 -18.48
CA LYS A 182 -6.25 11.26 -18.87
C LYS A 182 -5.19 10.16 -18.92
N SER A 183 -5.51 8.95 -18.46
CA SER A 183 -4.46 7.92 -18.30
C SER A 183 -4.11 7.18 -19.60
N GLU A 184 -3.00 7.58 -20.21
CA GLU A 184 -2.45 6.97 -21.43
C GLU A 184 -1.58 5.73 -21.15
N ASN A 185 -0.72 5.77 -20.11
CA ASN A 185 0.25 4.70 -19.83
C ASN A 185 -0.19 3.74 -18.71
N ALA A 186 0.07 2.44 -18.88
CA ALA A 186 -0.20 1.41 -17.87
C ALA A 186 0.51 1.68 -16.53
N ALA A 187 1.72 2.22 -16.56
CA ALA A 187 2.45 2.60 -15.36
C ALA A 187 1.75 3.71 -14.56
N ASN A 188 1.24 4.73 -15.25
CA ASN A 188 0.50 5.82 -14.63
C ASN A 188 -0.81 5.33 -14.02
N ARG A 189 -1.48 4.34 -14.65
CA ARG A 189 -2.67 3.68 -14.08
C ARG A 189 -2.35 2.96 -12.78
N SER A 190 -1.23 2.25 -12.72
CA SER A 190 -0.80 1.56 -11.50
C SER A 190 -0.46 2.52 -10.37
N TYR A 191 0.23 3.63 -10.64
CA TYR A 191 0.49 4.65 -9.61
C TYR A 191 -0.79 5.31 -9.10
N ALA A 192 -1.71 5.66 -10.02
CA ALA A 192 -2.99 6.20 -9.64
C ALA A 192 -3.81 5.19 -8.82
N ALA A 193 -3.70 3.90 -9.12
CA ALA A 193 -4.34 2.83 -8.35
C ALA A 193 -3.80 2.74 -6.90
N ILE A 194 -2.47 2.83 -6.72
CA ILE A 194 -1.85 2.85 -5.38
C ILE A 194 -2.33 4.07 -4.59
N LEU A 195 -2.35 5.25 -5.21
CA LEU A 195 -2.80 6.47 -4.55
C LEU A 195 -4.30 6.46 -4.24
N PHE A 196 -5.12 5.86 -5.11
CA PHE A 196 -6.54 5.68 -4.85
C PHE A 196 -6.76 4.69 -3.69
N PHE A 197 -6.05 3.56 -3.68
CA PHE A 197 -5.99 2.65 -2.54
C PHE A 197 -5.58 3.38 -1.25
N ALA A 198 -4.54 4.21 -1.30
CA ALA A 198 -4.11 5.04 -0.18
C ALA A 198 -5.24 5.93 0.33
N SER A 199 -5.91 6.64 -0.57
CA SER A 199 -6.98 7.57 -0.22
C SER A 199 -8.11 6.89 0.55
N LEU A 200 -8.46 5.65 0.17
CA LEU A 200 -9.45 4.85 0.88
C LEU A 200 -8.95 4.47 2.28
N LEU A 201 -7.70 4.01 2.41
CA LEU A 201 -7.15 3.68 3.72
C LEU A 201 -7.08 4.90 4.66
N PHE A 202 -6.72 6.08 4.14
CA PHE A 202 -6.71 7.34 4.90
C PHE A 202 -8.12 7.77 5.33
N LEU A 203 -9.10 7.69 4.43
CA LEU A 203 -10.47 8.08 4.72
C LEU A 203 -11.09 7.20 5.83
N PHE A 204 -10.80 5.90 5.81
CA PHE A 204 -11.35 4.93 6.77
C PHE A 204 -10.41 4.61 7.95
N LEU A 205 -9.23 5.24 8.03
CA LEU A 205 -8.22 5.01 9.07
C LEU A 205 -7.84 3.52 9.25
N LEU A 206 -7.70 2.78 8.15
CA LEU A 206 -7.54 1.32 8.16
C LEU A 206 -6.09 0.82 8.42
N PHE A 207 -5.19 1.66 8.94
CA PHE A 207 -3.75 1.36 9.05
C PHE A 207 -3.31 0.54 10.28
#